data_AF-A0A7W1X8J6-F1
#
_entry.id   AF-A0A7W1X8J6-F1
#
_cell.length_a   1.000
_cell.length_b   1.000
_cell.length_c   1.000
_cell.angle_alpha   90.00
_cell.angle_beta   90.00
_cell.angle_gamma   90.00
#
_symmetry.space_group_name_H-M   'P 1'
#
loop_
_entity.id
_entity.type
_entity.pdbx_description
1 polymer ?
#
loop_
_entity_poly.entity_id
_entity_poly.type
_entity_poly.pdbx_seq_one_letter_code
_entity_poly.pdbx_strand_id
1 'polypeptide(L)'
;MWDHLPDPLPFFYDLECPECKKRFRLTEKDPILMELICPNCGHQCPINDFVTQDAILYELTLARKKLEKAFFQAQRTGMKKDGKNQEG
;
A
#
# COMPACT_ATOMS: atom_id res chain seq x y z
N MET A 1 2.12 -17.36 24.88
CA MET A 1 2.87 -17.72 23.67
C MET A 1 2.06 -17.26 22.47
N TRP A 2 2.29 -16.04 22.01
CA TRP A 2 1.60 -15.43 20.87
C TRP A 2 2.65 -14.71 20.01
N ASP A 3 3.64 -15.43 19.48
CA ASP A 3 4.80 -14.80 18.82
C ASP A 3 5.10 -15.40 17.45
N HIS A 4 4.06 -15.82 16.73
CA HIS A 4 4.17 -16.18 15.32
C HIS A 4 3.08 -15.47 14.52
N LEU A 5 3.07 -14.12 14.53
CA LEU A 5 2.56 -13.44 13.34
C LEU A 5 3.56 -13.74 12.22
N PRO A 6 3.11 -14.23 11.05
CA PRO A 6 3.99 -14.27 9.88
C PRO A 6 4.51 -12.86 9.66
N ASP A 7 5.81 -12.71 9.43
CA ASP A 7 6.41 -11.42 9.07
C ASP A 7 5.51 -10.76 8.03
N PRO A 8 5.13 -9.48 8.22
CA PRO A 8 4.33 -8.79 7.23
C PRO A 8 5.06 -8.95 5.89
N LEU A 9 4.33 -9.45 4.88
CA LEU A 9 4.89 -9.64 3.54
C LEU A 9 5.62 -8.36 3.15
N PRO A 10 6.88 -8.44 2.68
CA PRO A 10 7.65 -7.25 2.37
C PRO A 10 6.89 -6.38 1.39
N PHE A 11 6.70 -5.10 1.74
CA PHE A 11 6.13 -4.13 0.82
C PHE A 11 7.15 -3.84 -0.26
N PHE A 12 6.73 -4.01 -1.52
CA PHE A 12 7.52 -3.71 -2.70
C PHE A 12 6.94 -2.48 -3.40
N TYR A 13 7.81 -1.54 -3.75
CA TYR A 13 7.47 -0.41 -4.61
C TYR A 13 7.94 -0.71 -6.03
N ASP A 14 7.01 -0.84 -6.97
CA ASP A 14 7.35 -0.92 -8.40
C ASP A 14 7.61 0.51 -8.91
N LEU A 15 8.86 0.77 -9.30
CA LEU A 15 9.36 2.08 -9.71
C LEU A 15 9.88 2.04 -11.16
N GLU A 16 9.85 3.17 -11.85
CA GLU A 16 10.36 3.33 -13.22
C GLU A 16 11.30 4.52 -13.30
N CYS A 17 12.51 4.32 -13.83
CA CYS A 17 13.45 5.43 -13.98
C CYS A 17 12.99 6.44 -15.04
N PRO A 18 12.92 7.75 -14.72
CA PRO A 18 12.50 8.75 -15.68
C PRO A 18 13.46 8.88 -16.88
N GLU A 19 14.75 8.63 -16.66
CA GLU A 19 15.80 8.69 -17.69
C GLU A 19 15.83 7.44 -18.57
N CYS A 20 16.13 6.28 -18.00
CA CYS A 20 16.36 5.07 -18.80
C CYS A 20 15.10 4.21 -19.01
N LYS A 21 13.94 4.63 -18.48
CA LYS A 21 12.63 3.96 -18.56
C LYS A 21 12.61 2.50 -18.10
N LYS A 22 13.65 2.06 -17.37
CA LYS A 22 13.69 0.71 -16.81
C LYS A 22 12.98 0.66 -15.48
N ARG A 23 12.22 -0.41 -15.28
CA ARG A 23 11.50 -0.70 -14.04
C ARG A 23 12.38 -1.46 -13.07
N PHE A 24 12.23 -1.18 -11.79
CA PHE A 24 12.91 -1.86 -10.70
C PHE A 24 12.04 -1.85 -9.44
N ARG A 25 12.34 -2.73 -8.50
CA ARG A 25 11.61 -2.85 -7.24
C ARG A 25 12.44 -2.34 -6.07
N LEU A 26 11.83 -1.53 -5.23
CA LEU A 26 12.38 -1.17 -3.93
C LEU A 26 11.70 -1.98 -2.83
N THR A 27 12.43 -2.29 -1.77
CA THR A 27 11.84 -2.91 -0.57
C THR A 27 11.72 -1.89 0.55
N GLU A 28 10.71 -2.02 1.41
CA GLU A 28 10.52 -1.14 2.58
C GLU A 28 11.69 -1.16 3.58
N LYS A 29 12.61 -2.13 3.47
CA LYS A 29 13.85 -2.17 4.27
C LYS A 29 14.83 -1.06 3.89
N ASP A 30 14.68 -0.49 2.70
CA ASP A 30 15.45 0.66 2.27
C ASP A 30 14.83 1.91 2.92
N PRO A 31 15.60 2.73 3.66
CA PRO A 31 15.07 3.97 4.20
C PRO A 31 14.41 4.75 3.06
N ILE A 32 13.27 5.37 3.33
CA ILE A 32 12.62 6.31 2.39
C ILE A 32 13.56 7.51 2.26
N LEU A 33 14.59 7.37 1.44
CA LEU A 33 15.52 8.42 1.10
C LEU A 33 14.74 9.39 0.22
N MET A 34 14.87 10.68 0.50
CA MET A 34 14.25 11.72 -0.33
C MET A 34 14.71 11.62 -1.79
N GLU A 35 15.89 11.03 -2.02
CA GLU A 35 16.49 10.82 -3.33
C GLU A 35 16.82 9.34 -3.52
N LEU A 36 16.54 8.83 -4.72
CA LEU A 36 16.76 7.45 -5.11
C LEU A 36 17.70 7.41 -6.32
N ILE A 37 18.62 6.45 -6.32
CA ILE A 37 19.55 6.22 -7.43
C ILE A 37 19.03 5.04 -8.26
N CYS A 38 18.85 5.27 -9.56
CA CYS A 38 18.47 4.22 -10.49
C CYS A 38 19.56 3.14 -10.53
N PRO A 39 19.26 1.87 -10.25
CA PRO A 39 20.25 0.80 -10.29
C PRO A 39 20.76 0.48 -11.70
N ASN A 40 20.07 0.97 -12.74
CA ASN A 40 20.40 0.65 -14.12
C ASN A 40 21.26 1.72 -14.82
N CYS A 41 21.01 3.02 -14.57
CA CYS A 41 21.76 4.11 -15.21
C CYS A 41 22.47 5.04 -14.23
N GLY A 42 22.30 4.83 -12.91
CA GLY A 42 22.91 5.69 -11.89
C GLY A 42 22.26 7.07 -11.76
N HIS A 43 21.16 7.34 -12.47
CA HIS A 43 20.45 8.62 -12.33
C HIS A 43 19.87 8.78 -10.93
N GLN A 44 20.15 9.90 -10.29
CA GLN A 44 19.67 10.25 -8.96
C GLN A 44 18.59 11.32 -9.08
N CYS A 45 17.39 11.02 -8.59
CA CYS A 45 16.30 11.99 -8.50
C CYS A 45 15.37 11.65 -7.32
N PRO A 46 14.45 12.55 -6.95
CA PRO A 46 13.46 12.28 -5.92
C PRO A 46 12.69 10.99 -6.19
N ILE A 47 12.35 10.24 -5.12
CA ILE A 47 11.57 8.99 -5.25
C ILE A 47 10.25 9.19 -6.00
N ASN A 48 9.62 10.36 -5.82
CA ASN A 48 8.37 10.72 -6.49
C ASN A 48 8.50 10.74 -8.02
N ASP A 49 9.68 11.02 -8.55
CA ASP A 49 9.93 11.06 -9.99
C ASP A 49 10.09 9.65 -10.59
N PHE A 50 10.30 8.64 -9.73
CA PHE A 50 10.30 7.24 -10.12
C PHE A 50 8.92 6.58 -10.06
N VAL A 51 7.95 7.21 -9.40
CA VAL A 51 6.60 6.66 -9.26
C VAL A 51 5.79 6.97 -10.52
N THR A 52 5.25 5.94 -11.15
CA THR A 52 4.40 6.10 -12.32
C THR A 52 2.98 6.52 -11.92
N GLN A 53 2.30 7.24 -12.81
CA GLN A 53 0.89 7.60 -12.60
C GLN A 53 0.01 6.34 -12.41
N ASP A 54 0.30 5.27 -13.14
CA ASP A 54 -0.40 4.00 -13.01
C ASP A 54 -0.22 3.37 -11.61
N ALA A 55 0.98 3.44 -11.04
CA ALA A 55 1.25 2.97 -9.69
C ALA A 55 0.43 3.75 -8.64
N ILE A 56 0.33 5.08 -8.80
CA ILE A 56 -0.50 5.93 -7.92
C ILE A 56 -1.97 5.54 -8.04
N LEU A 57 -2.48 5.40 -9.27
CA LEU A 57 -3.88 5.01 -9.52
C LEU A 57 -4.20 3.62 -8.98
N TYR A 58 -3.25 2.68 -9.07
CA TYR A 58 -3.39 1.34 -8.51
C TYR A 58 -3.54 1.39 -6.99
N GLU A 59 -2.65 2.10 -6.29
CA GLU A 59 -2.70 2.22 -4.83
C GLU A 59 -3.97 2.95 -4.35
N LEU A 60 -4.38 4.02 -5.04
CA LEU A 60 -5.65 4.72 -4.74
C LEU A 60 -6.87 3.80 -4.93
N THR A 61 -6.86 2.96 -5.97
CA THR A 61 -7.93 1.98 -6.22
C THR A 61 -7.96 0.91 -5.12
N LEU A 62 -6.79 0.44 -4.68
CA LEU A 62 -6.67 -0.51 -3.60
C LEU A 62 -7.16 0.08 -2.27
N ALA A 63 -6.77 1.33 -1.97
CA ALA A 63 -7.24 2.07 -0.80
C ALA A 63 -8.76 2.23 -0.83
N ARG A 64 -9.34 2.62 -1.96
CA ARG A 64 -10.79 2.72 -2.14
C ARG A 64 -11.50 1.40 -1.83
N LYS A 65 -11.03 0.28 -2.39
CA LYS A 65 -11.60 -1.05 -2.13
C LYS A 65 -11.52 -1.45 -0.66
N LYS A 66 -10.40 -1.15 0.01
CA LYS A 66 -10.22 -1.41 1.45
C LYS A 66 -11.21 -0.59 2.28
N LEU A 67 -11.39 0.68 1.94
CA LEU A 67 -12.35 1.58 2.61
C LEU A 67 -13.80 1.14 2.39
N GLU A 68 -14.18 0.80 1.16
CA GLU A 68 -15.52 0.26 0.85
C GLU A 68 -15.80 -1.00 1.68
N LYS A 69 -14.84 -1.95 1.73
CA LYS A 69 -14.95 -3.16 2.54
C LYS A 69 -15.12 -2.85 4.04
N ALA A 70 -14.32 -1.92 4.57
CA ALA A 70 -14.41 -1.50 5.97
C ALA A 70 -15.78 -0.87 6.28
N PHE A 71 -16.29 -0.03 5.38
CA PHE A 71 -17.58 0.62 5.52
C PHE A 71 -18.74 -0.40 5.50
N PHE A 72 -18.73 -1.35 4.56
CA PHE A 72 -19.73 -2.42 4.50
C PHE A 72 -19.69 -3.34 5.74
N GLN A 73 -18.49 -3.63 6.26
CA GLN A 73 -18.36 -4.39 7.50
C GLN A 73 -18.91 -3.62 8.70
N ALA A 74 -18.60 -2.32 8.80
CA ALA A 74 -19.11 -1.44 9.86
C ALA A 74 -20.64 -1.40 9.87
N GLN A 75 -21.28 -1.27 8.70
CA GLN A 75 -22.74 -1.31 8.58
C GLN A 75 -23.35 -2.64 9.05
N ARG A 76 -22.74 -3.78 8.67
CA ARG A 76 -23.18 -5.10 9.11
C ARG A 76 -23.03 -5.32 10.61
N THR A 77 -22.00 -4.75 11.24
CA THR A 77 -21.82 -4.81 12.69
C THR A 77 -22.74 -3.85 13.44
N GLY A 78 -23.14 -2.72 12.84
CA GLY A 78 -24.14 -1.81 13.37
C GLY A 78 -25.53 -2.45 13.42
N MET A 79 -26.00 -3.03 12.31
CA MET A 79 -27.31 -3.71 12.23
C MET A 79 -27.46 -4.92 13.17
N LYS A 80 -26.36 -5.53 13.64
CA LYS A 80 -26.42 -6.61 14.63
C LYS A 80 -26.60 -6.12 16.08
N LYS A 81 -26.36 -4.84 16.38
CA LYS A 81 -26.50 -4.28 17.72
C LYS A 81 -27.92 -3.79 18.04
N ASP A 82 -28.72 -3.48 17.03
CA ASP A 82 -30.11 -3.02 17.22
C ASP A 82 -31.13 -4.17 17.36
N GLY A 83 -30.68 -5.44 17.36
CA GLY A 83 -31.53 -6.63 17.41
C GLY A 83 -31.57 -7.40 18.73
N LYS A 84 -31.02 -6.87 19.82
CA LYS A 84 -31.13 -7.49 21.16
C LYS A 84 -31.45 -6.46 22.23
N ASN A 85 -32.72 -6.05 22.32
CA ASN A 85 -33.37 -5.86 23.61
C ASN A 85 -34.90 -5.83 23.47
N GLN A 86 -35.50 -7.00 23.28
CA GLN A 86 -36.87 -7.28 23.73
C GLN A 86 -36.91 -8.71 24.27
N GLU A 87 -37.64 -8.84 25.38
CA GLU A 87 -38.05 -10.05 26.11
C GLU A 87 -37.08 -10.60 27.18
N GLY A 88 -37.48 -10.42 28.45
CA GLY A 88 -37.03 -11.22 29.58
C GLY A 88 -37.04 -10.49 30.90
#